data_AF-A0A6A6V8H8-F1
#
_entry.id   AF-A0A6A6V8H8-F1
#
_cell.length_a   1.000
_cell.length_b   1.000
_cell.length_c   1.000
_cell.angle_alpha   90.00
_cell.angle_beta   90.00
_cell.angle_gamma   90.00
#
_symmetry.space_group_name_H-M   'P 1'
#
loop_
_entity.id
_entity.type
_entity.pdbx_description
1 polymer ?
#
loop_
_entity_poly.entity_id
_entity_poly.type
_entity_poly.pdbx_seq_one_letter_code
_entity_poly.pdbx_strand_id
1 'polypeptide(L)'
;MAFPSPTTTWHRKPSPTIDPSRPELKAKGKNIVITGGGTGIGAETAHLIIGRREAPLLSTKSFISEESPGVKVFIASADTTNKTAIDAAFADFCKDGKIDVLVSNAAVGGLVSPIKDADPDDWFSGIQTNIKGAFVVAQSFLRYAAPGAVVIDVSTCVCHLNVSGDTSSYGAGKADSLRFFHALAHEHPELTVYHLHPGMIITEGAKSSLKIGLPAAYCVWLASPEATFLKDKFMWSNWDVDELREK
;
A
#
# COMPACT_ATOMS: atom_id res chain seq x y z
N MET A 1 20.11 -13.95 11.30
CA MET A 1 20.46 -13.93 9.87
C MET A 1 20.57 -12.48 9.47
N ALA A 2 21.67 -12.03 8.85
CA ALA A 2 21.72 -10.67 8.32
C ALA A 2 20.77 -10.62 7.10
N PHE A 3 19.81 -9.70 7.13
CA PHE A 3 18.91 -9.51 6.00
C PHE A 3 19.70 -8.97 4.80
N PRO A 4 19.52 -9.51 3.59
CA PRO A 4 20.18 -8.96 2.41
C PRO A 4 19.69 -7.52 2.24
N SER A 5 20.61 -6.56 2.30
CA SER A 5 20.31 -5.14 2.22
C SER A 5 21.19 -4.48 1.17
N PRO A 6 20.61 -3.73 0.22
CA PRO A 6 21.37 -2.85 -0.63
C PRO A 6 21.92 -1.64 0.15
N THR A 7 21.48 -1.38 1.36
CA THR A 7 21.93 -0.22 2.16
C THR A 7 22.61 -0.67 3.46
N THR A 8 23.65 0.05 3.86
CA THR A 8 24.28 -0.06 5.17
C THR A 8 23.53 0.74 6.24
N THR A 9 22.87 1.83 5.84
CA THR A 9 22.10 2.68 6.75
C THR A 9 20.62 2.29 6.77
N TRP A 10 20.08 2.19 7.99
CA TRP A 10 18.70 1.78 8.25
C TRP A 10 17.97 2.83 9.09
N HIS A 11 16.78 3.21 8.64
CA HIS A 11 15.99 4.26 9.28
C HIS A 11 14.88 3.70 10.17
N ARG A 12 14.57 4.42 11.26
CA ARG A 12 13.38 4.18 12.10
C ARG A 12 12.37 5.33 12.03
N LYS A 13 12.77 6.43 11.40
CA LYS A 13 12.00 7.66 11.17
C LYS A 13 12.32 8.16 9.77
N PRO A 14 11.44 8.95 9.13
CA PRO A 14 11.74 9.57 7.85
C PRO A 14 13.09 10.30 7.89
N SER A 15 13.96 10.04 6.92
CA SER A 15 15.15 10.87 6.67
C SER A 15 14.71 12.20 6.03
N PRO A 16 15.57 13.25 6.02
CA PRO A 16 15.24 14.51 5.37
C PRO A 16 14.81 14.33 3.91
N THR A 17 15.42 13.37 3.19
CA THR A 17 15.12 13.10 1.77
C THR A 17 13.70 12.57 1.55
N ILE A 18 13.12 11.83 2.49
CA ILE A 18 11.74 11.32 2.35
C ILE A 18 10.74 12.07 3.23
N ASP A 19 11.14 13.18 3.84
CA ASP A 19 10.27 13.98 4.69
C ASP A 19 9.10 14.55 3.85
N PRO A 20 7.84 14.18 4.13
CA PRO A 20 6.70 14.62 3.34
C PRO A 20 6.35 16.10 3.50
N SER A 21 6.97 16.81 4.45
CA SER A 21 6.85 18.28 4.54
C SER A 21 7.57 19.01 3.40
N ARG A 22 8.46 18.30 2.69
CA ARG A 22 9.17 18.81 1.51
C ARG A 22 8.20 19.30 0.43
N PRO A 23 8.38 20.52 -0.11
CA PRO A 23 7.53 21.05 -1.16
C PRO A 23 7.46 20.17 -2.41
N GLU A 24 8.57 19.51 -2.77
CA GLU A 24 8.68 18.66 -3.97
C GLU A 24 7.84 17.38 -3.85
N LEU A 25 7.53 16.95 -2.62
CA LEU A 25 6.77 15.73 -2.34
C LEU A 25 5.28 15.98 -2.13
N LYS A 26 4.83 17.25 -2.21
CA LYS A 26 3.42 17.60 -2.02
C LYS A 26 2.55 16.96 -3.09
N ALA A 27 1.49 16.27 -2.66
CA ALA A 27 0.50 15.66 -3.52
C ALA A 27 -0.54 16.65 -4.10
N LYS A 28 -0.22 17.95 -4.18
CA LYS A 28 -1.19 18.96 -4.62
C LYS A 28 -1.63 18.67 -6.05
N GLY A 29 -2.94 18.51 -6.25
CA GLY A 29 -3.53 18.23 -7.56
C GLY A 29 -3.44 16.78 -8.02
N LYS A 30 -2.91 15.86 -7.19
CA LYS A 30 -2.90 14.42 -7.48
C LYS A 30 -4.10 13.74 -6.85
N ASN A 31 -4.80 12.87 -7.55
CA ASN A 31 -5.82 11.98 -6.98
C ASN A 31 -5.18 10.69 -6.47
N ILE A 32 -5.34 10.42 -5.18
CA ILE A 32 -4.69 9.31 -4.48
C ILE A 32 -5.75 8.38 -3.90
N VAL A 33 -5.73 7.11 -4.30
CA VAL A 33 -6.62 6.06 -3.79
C VAL A 33 -5.83 5.11 -2.90
N ILE A 34 -6.38 4.81 -1.71
CA ILE A 34 -5.77 3.89 -0.75
C ILE A 34 -6.80 2.88 -0.28
N THR A 35 -6.45 1.60 -0.40
CA THR A 35 -7.25 0.50 0.16
C THR A 35 -6.76 0.11 1.55
N GLY A 36 -7.67 -0.31 2.42
CA GLY A 36 -7.35 -0.50 3.84
C GLY A 36 -7.07 0.81 4.59
N GLY A 37 -7.45 1.96 4.03
CA GLY A 37 -7.09 3.28 4.53
C GLY A 37 -7.76 3.71 5.84
N GLY A 38 -8.54 2.84 6.48
CA GLY A 38 -9.14 3.13 7.79
C GLY A 38 -8.17 2.92 8.97
N THR A 39 -7.08 2.19 8.77
CA THR A 39 -6.05 1.91 9.78
C THR A 39 -4.71 1.62 9.09
N GLY A 40 -3.59 2.14 9.62
CA GLY A 40 -2.25 1.77 9.13
C GLY A 40 -1.63 2.78 8.16
N ILE A 41 -0.97 2.27 7.11
CA ILE A 41 -0.08 3.04 6.22
C ILE A 41 -0.91 3.82 5.21
N GLY A 42 -0.70 5.14 5.13
CA GLY A 42 -1.15 5.94 3.98
C GLY A 42 -2.28 6.93 4.24
N ALA A 43 -2.87 6.97 5.44
CA ALA A 43 -3.96 7.89 5.78
C ALA A 43 -3.70 9.35 5.31
N GLU A 44 -2.50 9.86 5.52
CA GLU A 44 -2.27 11.31 5.65
C GLU A 44 -2.33 12.13 4.34
N THR A 45 -2.32 11.47 3.17
CA THR A 45 -2.39 12.14 1.86
C THR A 45 -3.48 11.59 0.95
N ALA A 46 -4.39 10.78 1.50
CA ALA A 46 -5.39 10.08 0.70
C ALA A 46 -6.54 11.01 0.29
N HIS A 47 -6.93 10.93 -0.98
CA HIS A 47 -8.15 11.59 -1.48
C HIS A 47 -9.33 10.63 -1.45
N LEU A 48 -9.12 9.34 -1.72
CA LEU A 48 -10.10 8.28 -1.50
C LEU A 48 -9.50 7.20 -0.60
N ILE A 49 -10.16 6.93 0.53
CA ILE A 49 -9.87 5.78 1.39
C ILE A 49 -10.99 4.74 1.31
N ILE A 50 -10.61 3.50 1.03
CA ILE A 50 -11.52 2.36 0.90
C ILE A 50 -11.22 1.37 2.02
N GLY A 51 -12.26 0.87 2.68
CA GLY A 51 -12.11 -0.19 3.68
C GLY A 51 -13.45 -0.76 4.12
N ARG A 52 -13.43 -1.93 4.77
CA ARG A 52 -14.68 -2.63 5.17
C ARG A 52 -15.43 -1.95 6.32
N ARG A 53 -14.71 -1.24 7.18
CA ARG A 53 -15.26 -0.65 8.41
C ARG A 53 -15.34 0.85 8.25
N GLU A 54 -16.54 1.40 8.37
CA GLU A 54 -16.78 2.83 8.17
C GLU A 54 -16.18 3.70 9.29
N ALA A 55 -16.33 3.33 10.56
CA ALA A 55 -15.85 4.15 11.67
C ALA A 55 -14.33 4.48 11.62
N PRO A 56 -13.42 3.52 11.32
CA PRO A 56 -12.01 3.84 11.10
C PRO A 56 -11.75 4.76 9.89
N LEU A 57 -12.53 4.64 8.81
CA LEU A 57 -12.42 5.54 7.65
C LEU A 57 -12.83 6.96 8.04
N LEU A 58 -13.93 7.13 8.78
CA LEU A 58 -14.35 8.43 9.30
C LEU A 58 -13.28 9.05 10.21
N SER A 59 -12.72 8.27 11.14
CA SER A 59 -11.64 8.73 12.01
C SER A 59 -10.42 9.19 11.20
N THR A 60 -10.05 8.45 10.16
CA THR A 60 -8.93 8.79 9.27
C THR A 60 -9.22 10.06 8.48
N LYS A 61 -10.44 10.19 7.93
CA LYS A 61 -10.87 11.40 7.22
C LYS A 61 -10.84 12.64 8.11
N SER A 62 -11.33 12.54 9.35
CA SER A 62 -11.28 13.65 10.32
C SER A 62 -9.85 14.08 10.58
N PHE A 63 -8.96 13.12 10.84
CA PHE A 63 -7.54 13.41 11.06
C PHE A 63 -6.88 14.14 9.88
N ILE A 64 -7.07 13.65 8.65
CA ILE A 64 -6.50 14.30 7.45
C ILE A 64 -7.04 15.71 7.28
N SER A 65 -8.34 15.90 7.56
CA SER A 65 -8.99 17.21 7.42
C SER A 65 -8.44 18.23 8.44
N GLU A 66 -8.03 17.76 9.62
CA GLU A 66 -7.40 18.58 10.65
C GLU A 66 -5.94 18.92 10.32
N GLU A 67 -5.13 17.92 9.93
CA GLU A 67 -3.69 18.11 9.66
C GLU A 67 -3.40 18.76 8.30
N SER A 68 -4.29 18.59 7.31
CA SER A 68 -4.13 19.12 5.96
C SER A 68 -5.39 19.87 5.50
N PRO A 69 -5.66 21.06 6.07
CA PRO A 69 -6.80 21.87 5.67
C PRO A 69 -6.83 22.12 4.17
N GLY A 70 -7.95 21.79 3.52
CA GLY A 70 -8.14 21.94 2.08
C GLY A 70 -7.96 20.65 1.27
N VAL A 71 -7.49 19.55 1.87
CA VAL A 71 -7.54 18.22 1.24
C VAL A 71 -8.95 17.66 1.34
N LYS A 72 -9.54 17.31 0.18
CA LYS A 72 -10.88 16.70 0.12
C LYS A 72 -10.75 15.18 0.22
N VAL A 73 -11.20 14.61 1.34
CA VAL A 73 -11.18 13.17 1.57
C VAL A 73 -12.56 12.55 1.36
N PHE A 74 -12.61 11.57 0.47
CA PHE A 74 -13.74 10.68 0.22
C PHE A 74 -13.51 9.35 0.93
N ILE A 75 -14.60 8.74 1.39
CA ILE A 75 -14.56 7.41 2.01
C ILE A 75 -15.48 6.48 1.23
N ALA A 76 -15.08 5.22 1.10
CA ALA A 76 -15.94 4.17 0.61
C ALA A 76 -15.87 2.96 1.55
N SER A 77 -16.97 2.68 2.23
CA SER A 77 -17.10 1.47 3.04
C SER A 77 -17.39 0.28 2.12
N ALA A 78 -16.36 -0.45 1.72
CA ALA A 78 -16.46 -1.54 0.76
C ALA A 78 -15.45 -2.66 1.07
N ASP A 79 -15.85 -3.90 0.79
CA ASP A 79 -14.95 -5.05 0.70
C ASP A 79 -14.26 -5.04 -0.67
N THR A 80 -12.94 -5.13 -0.70
CA THR A 80 -12.15 -5.12 -1.94
C THR A 80 -12.46 -6.30 -2.85
N THR A 81 -13.03 -7.39 -2.33
CA THR A 81 -13.48 -8.53 -3.14
C THR A 81 -14.83 -8.31 -3.81
N ASN A 82 -15.58 -7.26 -3.43
CA ASN A 82 -16.86 -6.89 -4.02
C ASN A 82 -16.66 -5.93 -5.20
N LYS A 83 -16.58 -6.50 -6.41
CA LYS A 83 -16.36 -5.76 -7.65
C LYS A 83 -17.35 -4.60 -7.85
N THR A 84 -18.64 -4.82 -7.65
CA THR A 84 -19.66 -3.78 -7.86
C THR A 84 -19.46 -2.59 -6.93
N ALA A 85 -19.17 -2.85 -5.66
CA ALA A 85 -18.92 -1.78 -4.68
C ALA A 85 -17.64 -0.99 -5.00
N ILE A 86 -16.56 -1.68 -5.39
CA ILE A 86 -15.30 -1.05 -5.78
C ILE A 86 -15.47 -0.24 -7.07
N ASP A 87 -16.15 -0.78 -8.07
CA ASP A 87 -16.43 -0.08 -9.32
C ASP A 87 -17.22 1.21 -9.08
N ALA A 88 -18.25 1.15 -8.23
CA ALA A 88 -19.05 2.31 -7.85
C ALA A 88 -18.22 3.38 -7.12
N ALA A 89 -17.35 2.97 -6.17
CA ALA A 89 -16.48 3.90 -5.44
C ALA A 89 -15.48 4.61 -6.37
N PHE A 90 -14.86 3.87 -7.29
CA PHE A 90 -13.94 4.46 -8.27
C PHE A 90 -14.68 5.40 -9.24
N ALA A 91 -15.85 4.99 -9.73
CA ALA A 91 -16.66 5.81 -10.63
C ALA A 91 -17.13 7.11 -9.98
N ASP A 92 -17.55 7.08 -8.72
CA ASP A 92 -17.98 8.27 -7.99
C ASP A 92 -16.82 9.24 -7.73
N PHE A 93 -15.67 8.71 -7.32
CA PHE A 93 -14.47 9.50 -7.06
C PHE A 93 -13.88 10.12 -8.33
N CYS A 94 -13.91 9.40 -9.45
CA CYS A 94 -13.26 9.79 -10.71
C CYS A 94 -14.18 10.57 -11.67
N LYS A 95 -15.32 11.11 -11.21
CA LYS A 95 -16.24 11.89 -12.05
C LYS A 95 -15.55 13.04 -12.78
N ASP A 96 -14.62 13.71 -12.10
CA ASP A 96 -13.96 14.93 -12.59
C ASP A 96 -12.44 14.74 -12.78
N GLY A 97 -11.92 13.50 -12.78
CA GLY A 97 -10.48 13.28 -12.78
C GLY A 97 -10.02 11.84 -13.01
N LYS A 98 -8.69 11.71 -13.14
CA LYS A 98 -7.97 10.44 -13.23
C LYS A 98 -7.18 10.18 -11.96
N ILE A 99 -6.77 8.94 -11.70
CA ILE A 99 -6.03 8.54 -10.50
C ILE A 99 -4.54 8.57 -10.79
N ASP A 100 -3.80 9.35 -10.02
CA ASP A 100 -2.34 9.49 -10.14
C ASP A 100 -1.59 8.44 -9.33
N VAL A 101 -2.15 8.05 -8.18
CA VAL A 101 -1.51 7.09 -7.26
C VAL A 101 -2.53 6.11 -6.70
N LEU A 102 -2.23 4.81 -6.81
CA LEU A 102 -2.90 3.74 -6.09
C LEU A 102 -1.95 3.18 -5.03
N VAL A 103 -2.35 3.23 -3.76
CA VAL A 103 -1.71 2.45 -2.69
C VAL A 103 -2.57 1.22 -2.42
N SER A 104 -2.18 0.08 -2.99
CA SER A 104 -2.83 -1.20 -2.76
C SER A 104 -2.35 -1.79 -1.44
N ASN A 105 -3.11 -1.56 -0.38
CA ASN A 105 -2.72 -1.91 0.99
C ASN A 105 -3.70 -2.85 1.71
N ALA A 106 -4.97 -2.91 1.29
CA ALA A 106 -5.93 -3.82 1.91
C ALA A 106 -5.46 -5.27 1.84
N ALA A 107 -5.39 -5.91 3.01
CA ALA A 107 -5.13 -7.34 3.14
C ALA A 107 -5.80 -7.86 4.41
N VAL A 108 -6.11 -9.15 4.41
CA VAL A 108 -6.42 -9.93 5.62
C VAL A 108 -5.20 -10.76 5.99
N GLY A 109 -5.08 -11.06 7.29
CA GLY A 109 -4.09 -12.04 7.76
C GLY A 109 -4.39 -13.43 7.20
N GLY A 110 -3.33 -14.24 7.07
CA GLY A 110 -3.47 -15.67 6.77
C GLY A 110 -3.69 -16.48 8.04
N LEU A 111 -4.01 -17.77 7.86
CA LEU A 111 -4.04 -18.73 8.97
C LEU A 111 -2.66 -18.80 9.64
N VAL A 112 -2.64 -18.71 10.97
CA VAL A 112 -1.45 -18.95 11.79
C VAL A 112 -1.51 -20.40 12.27
N SER A 113 -0.87 -21.30 11.50
CA SER A 113 -0.83 -22.73 11.81
C SER A 113 0.36 -23.40 11.10
N PRO A 114 1.00 -24.42 11.71
CA PRO A 114 1.91 -25.30 11.01
C PRO A 114 1.23 -25.94 9.79
N ILE A 115 1.94 -26.09 8.67
CA ILE A 115 1.38 -26.68 7.43
C ILE A 115 0.75 -28.06 7.68
N LYS A 116 1.38 -28.88 8.53
CA LYS A 116 0.91 -30.23 8.86
C LYS A 116 -0.42 -30.27 9.61
N ASP A 117 -0.80 -29.16 10.27
CA ASP A 117 -1.98 -29.07 11.15
C ASP A 117 -3.04 -28.11 10.58
N ALA A 118 -2.74 -27.43 9.46
CA ALA A 118 -3.62 -26.46 8.84
C ALA A 118 -4.77 -27.14 8.09
N ASP A 119 -6.00 -26.71 8.34
CA ASP A 119 -7.11 -27.02 7.46
C ASP A 119 -6.89 -26.35 6.09
N PRO A 120 -7.03 -27.09 4.97
CA PRO A 120 -6.80 -26.52 3.64
C PRO A 120 -7.70 -25.32 3.31
N ASP A 121 -8.98 -25.35 3.66
CA ASP A 121 -9.92 -24.29 3.30
C ASP A 121 -9.58 -22.99 4.05
N ASP A 122 -9.27 -23.10 5.34
CA ASP A 122 -8.80 -21.97 6.15
C ASP A 122 -7.45 -21.43 5.65
N TRP A 123 -6.54 -22.32 5.24
CA TRP A 123 -5.22 -21.94 4.73
C TRP A 123 -5.33 -21.14 3.42
N PHE A 124 -6.22 -21.53 2.51
CA PHE A 124 -6.44 -20.85 1.22
C PHE A 124 -7.34 -19.60 1.32
N SER A 125 -8.23 -19.51 2.30
CA SER A 125 -9.22 -18.43 2.41
C SER A 125 -8.59 -17.02 2.40
N GLY A 126 -7.53 -16.82 3.20
CA GLY A 126 -6.80 -15.55 3.24
C GLY A 126 -6.09 -15.22 1.92
N ILE A 127 -5.53 -16.23 1.25
CA ILE A 127 -4.87 -16.11 -0.05
C ILE A 127 -5.88 -15.62 -1.09
N GLN A 128 -7.00 -16.33 -1.23
CA GLN A 128 -8.08 -16.03 -2.17
C GLN A 128 -8.64 -14.61 -1.95
N THR A 129 -8.86 -14.23 -0.69
CA THR A 129 -9.35 -12.90 -0.34
C THR A 129 -8.39 -11.80 -0.78
N ASN A 130 -7.10 -11.96 -0.48
CA ASN A 130 -6.08 -10.97 -0.79
C ASN A 130 -5.86 -10.82 -2.30
N ILE A 131 -5.69 -11.93 -3.04
CA ILE A 131 -5.45 -11.88 -4.48
C ILE A 131 -6.67 -11.35 -5.24
N LYS A 132 -7.89 -11.80 -4.87
CA LYS A 132 -9.13 -11.31 -5.48
C LYS A 132 -9.33 -9.83 -5.21
N GLY A 133 -9.07 -9.39 -3.98
CA GLY A 133 -9.17 -7.98 -3.59
C GLY A 133 -8.22 -7.09 -4.39
N ALA A 134 -6.95 -7.48 -4.47
CA ALA A 134 -5.94 -6.78 -5.26
C ALA A 134 -6.32 -6.72 -6.75
N PHE A 135 -6.77 -7.84 -7.33
CA PHE A 135 -7.21 -7.91 -8.72
C PHE A 135 -8.38 -6.97 -9.02
N VAL A 136 -9.44 -7.01 -8.20
CA VAL A 136 -10.63 -6.17 -8.38
C VAL A 136 -10.25 -4.69 -8.31
N VAL A 137 -9.45 -4.29 -7.32
CA VAL A 137 -9.01 -2.91 -7.16
C VAL A 137 -8.15 -2.45 -8.34
N ALA A 138 -7.18 -3.28 -8.76
CA ALA A 138 -6.32 -2.97 -9.89
C ALA A 138 -7.11 -2.82 -11.20
N GLN A 139 -8.05 -3.74 -11.46
CA GLN A 139 -8.92 -3.65 -12.64
C GLN A 139 -9.74 -2.35 -12.64
N SER A 140 -10.20 -1.91 -11.47
CA SER A 140 -10.94 -0.65 -11.34
C SER A 140 -10.06 0.58 -11.49
N PHE A 141 -8.86 0.55 -10.92
CA PHE A 141 -7.85 1.58 -11.10
C PHE A 141 -7.48 1.79 -12.57
N LEU A 142 -7.20 0.71 -13.32
CA LEU A 142 -6.75 0.80 -14.72
C LEU A 142 -7.73 1.56 -15.63
N ARG A 143 -9.04 1.56 -15.32
CA ARG A 143 -10.05 2.32 -16.08
C ARG A 143 -9.94 3.84 -15.88
N TYR A 144 -9.37 4.27 -14.76
CA TYR A 144 -9.27 5.66 -14.35
C TYR A 144 -7.83 6.13 -14.14
N ALA A 145 -6.82 5.30 -14.38
CA ALA A 145 -5.42 5.65 -14.23
C ALA A 145 -5.05 6.87 -15.10
N ALA A 146 -4.34 7.81 -14.50
CA ALA A 146 -3.72 8.91 -15.23
C ALA A 146 -2.52 8.40 -16.04
N PRO A 147 -2.11 9.10 -17.11
CA PRO A 147 -0.84 8.79 -17.78
C PRO A 147 0.32 8.84 -16.78
N GLY A 148 1.14 7.78 -16.76
CA GLY A 148 2.29 7.71 -15.83
C GLY A 148 1.91 7.46 -14.36
N ALA A 149 0.68 7.01 -14.08
CA ALA A 149 0.24 6.76 -12.72
C ALA A 149 1.12 5.74 -11.98
N VAL A 150 1.18 5.89 -10.65
CA VAL A 150 2.01 5.10 -9.75
C VAL A 150 1.14 4.10 -8.99
N VAL A 151 1.58 2.84 -8.93
CA VAL A 151 1.00 1.81 -8.06
C VAL A 151 2.02 1.44 -7.00
N ILE A 152 1.62 1.52 -5.74
CA ILE A 152 2.40 1.05 -4.60
C ILE A 152 1.67 -0.14 -4.00
N ASP A 153 2.20 -1.33 -4.25
CA ASP A 153 1.80 -2.59 -3.61
C ASP A 153 2.44 -2.66 -2.22
N VAL A 154 1.63 -2.55 -1.16
CA VAL A 154 2.12 -2.73 0.20
C VAL A 154 2.25 -4.23 0.48
N SER A 155 3.46 -4.72 0.23
CA SER A 155 3.86 -6.12 0.34
C SER A 155 4.43 -6.42 1.73
N THR A 156 5.25 -7.45 1.85
CA THR A 156 5.90 -7.84 3.10
C THR A 156 7.18 -8.63 2.83
N CYS A 157 8.15 -8.59 3.75
CA CYS A 157 9.33 -9.44 3.65
C CYS A 157 9.01 -10.94 3.71
N VAL A 158 7.86 -11.30 4.32
CA VAL A 158 7.39 -12.70 4.44
C VAL A 158 7.08 -13.34 3.07
N CYS A 159 6.92 -12.56 1.99
CA CYS A 159 6.72 -13.12 0.66
C CYS A 159 7.98 -13.76 0.05
N HIS A 160 9.17 -13.42 0.59
CA HIS A 160 10.45 -13.92 0.09
C HIS A 160 11.44 -14.33 1.19
N LEU A 161 11.11 -14.11 2.47
CA LEU A 161 11.90 -14.50 3.63
C LEU A 161 11.08 -15.30 4.64
N ASN A 162 11.71 -16.32 5.22
CA ASN A 162 11.14 -17.09 6.33
C ASN A 162 11.54 -16.43 7.66
N VAL A 163 10.70 -15.52 8.16
CA VAL A 163 10.99 -14.73 9.38
C VAL A 163 10.17 -15.16 10.60
N SER A 164 9.11 -15.97 10.41
CA SER A 164 8.23 -16.46 11.48
C SER A 164 7.73 -17.86 11.17
N GLY A 165 7.59 -18.71 12.20
CA GLY A 165 6.89 -19.98 12.07
C GLY A 165 5.40 -19.77 11.81
N ASP A 166 4.75 -20.76 11.21
CA ASP A 166 3.29 -20.90 11.11
C ASP A 166 2.55 -19.84 10.27
N THR A 167 3.25 -18.91 9.61
CA THR A 167 2.64 -17.88 8.75
C THR A 167 2.64 -18.22 7.26
N SER A 168 2.73 -19.52 6.93
CA SER A 168 2.85 -20.02 5.55
C SER A 168 1.73 -19.55 4.62
N SER A 169 0.48 -19.54 5.10
CA SER A 169 -0.69 -19.03 4.36
C SER A 169 -0.52 -17.55 3.98
N TYR A 170 -0.10 -16.72 4.92
CA TYR A 170 0.10 -15.29 4.69
C TYR A 170 1.26 -15.01 3.74
N GLY A 171 2.39 -15.69 3.93
CA GLY A 171 3.56 -15.60 3.06
C GLY A 171 3.24 -15.97 1.61
N ALA A 172 2.56 -17.10 1.41
CA ALA A 172 2.09 -17.55 0.10
C ALA A 172 1.16 -16.52 -0.55
N GLY A 173 0.12 -16.06 0.16
CA GLY A 173 -0.82 -15.08 -0.39
C GLY A 173 -0.18 -13.73 -0.74
N LYS A 174 0.84 -13.30 0.00
CA LYS A 174 1.60 -12.09 -0.33
C LYS A 174 2.59 -12.31 -1.48
N ALA A 175 3.15 -13.50 -1.65
CA ALA A 175 3.93 -13.86 -2.83
C ALA A 175 3.07 -13.86 -4.11
N ASP A 176 1.83 -14.36 -4.03
CA ASP A 176 0.87 -14.31 -5.14
C ASP A 176 0.51 -12.88 -5.52
N SER A 177 0.21 -12.02 -4.52
CA SER A 177 -0.05 -10.60 -4.74
C SER A 177 1.14 -9.89 -5.36
N LEU A 178 2.36 -10.16 -4.88
CA LEU A 178 3.60 -9.62 -5.45
C LEU A 178 3.72 -10.01 -6.93
N ARG A 179 3.57 -11.30 -7.25
CA ARG A 179 3.66 -11.78 -8.63
C ARG A 179 2.58 -11.18 -9.52
N PHE A 180 1.37 -10.96 -9.01
CA PHE A 180 0.29 -10.28 -9.72
C PHE A 180 0.67 -8.85 -10.09
N PHE A 181 1.19 -8.05 -9.15
CA PHE A 181 1.59 -6.68 -9.47
C PHE A 181 2.81 -6.60 -10.41
N HIS A 182 3.73 -7.59 -10.38
CA HIS A 182 4.75 -7.73 -11.42
C HIS A 182 4.13 -7.99 -12.81
N ALA A 183 3.07 -8.79 -12.91
CA ALA A 183 2.36 -9.00 -14.18
C ALA A 183 1.69 -7.70 -14.65
N LEU A 184 1.02 -6.99 -13.74
CA LEU A 184 0.39 -5.71 -14.03
C LEU A 184 1.41 -4.68 -14.56
N ALA A 185 2.59 -4.59 -13.95
CA ALA A 185 3.67 -3.72 -14.43
C ALA A 185 4.15 -4.09 -15.85
N HIS A 186 4.22 -5.38 -16.14
CA HIS A 186 4.63 -5.89 -17.46
C HIS A 186 3.57 -5.63 -18.53
N GLU A 187 2.29 -5.78 -18.20
CA GLU A 187 1.16 -5.52 -19.10
C GLU A 187 0.92 -4.02 -19.32
N HIS A 188 1.32 -3.19 -18.36
CA HIS A 188 1.13 -1.73 -18.36
C HIS A 188 2.46 -0.98 -18.14
N PRO A 189 3.39 -1.01 -19.12
CA PRO A 189 4.71 -0.40 -18.99
C PRO A 189 4.67 1.12 -18.87
N GLU A 190 3.55 1.76 -19.19
CA GLU A 190 3.29 3.19 -18.97
C GLU A 190 3.11 3.55 -17.49
N LEU A 191 2.77 2.58 -16.63
CA LEU A 191 2.66 2.77 -15.18
C LEU A 191 4.03 2.65 -14.51
N THR A 192 4.11 3.10 -13.27
CA THR A 192 5.24 2.80 -12.38
C THR A 192 4.72 1.96 -11.23
N VAL A 193 5.24 0.74 -11.05
CA VAL A 193 4.82 -0.13 -9.95
C VAL A 193 5.96 -0.27 -8.94
N TYR A 194 5.64 -0.18 -7.66
CA TYR A 194 6.58 -0.39 -6.57
C TYR A 194 6.03 -1.43 -5.61
N HIS A 195 6.90 -2.26 -5.06
CA HIS A 195 6.54 -3.21 -4.00
C HIS A 195 7.23 -2.79 -2.71
N LEU A 196 6.45 -2.48 -1.68
CA LEU A 196 6.98 -1.93 -0.44
C LEU A 196 6.75 -2.88 0.72
N HIS A 197 7.82 -3.39 1.32
CA HIS A 197 7.77 -3.91 2.67
C HIS A 197 7.78 -2.74 3.67
N PRO A 198 6.75 -2.58 4.50
CA PRO A 198 6.65 -1.43 5.38
C PRO A 198 7.40 -1.58 6.70
N GLY A 199 8.07 -2.72 6.95
CA GLY A 199 8.60 -3.05 8.27
C GLY A 199 7.56 -3.74 9.16
N MET A 200 7.97 -4.06 10.39
CA MET A 200 7.06 -4.62 11.41
C MET A 200 6.26 -3.49 12.04
N ILE A 201 4.99 -3.34 11.64
CA ILE A 201 4.04 -2.43 12.28
C ILE A 201 3.12 -3.28 13.14
N ILE A 202 3.12 -3.06 14.46
CA ILE A 202 2.15 -3.71 15.35
C ILE A 202 0.80 -3.02 15.12
N THR A 203 -0.06 -3.63 14.31
CA THR A 203 -1.42 -3.15 14.05
C THR A 203 -2.44 -3.97 14.83
N GLU A 204 -2.61 -3.68 16.12
CA GLU A 204 -3.85 -4.03 16.84
C GLU A 204 -4.67 -2.76 17.10
N GLY A 205 -5.99 -2.90 17.21
CA GLY A 205 -7.00 -1.84 17.22
C GLY A 205 -6.96 -0.83 18.37
N ALA A 206 -5.81 -0.24 18.70
CA ALA A 206 -5.66 0.78 19.71
C ALA A 206 -4.63 1.83 19.29
N LYS A 207 -5.09 3.07 19.14
CA LYS A 207 -4.27 4.30 19.17
C LYS A 207 -2.95 4.21 18.39
N SER A 208 -3.01 3.99 17.09
CA SER A 208 -1.87 4.39 16.24
C SER A 208 -1.78 5.91 16.33
N SER A 209 -0.73 6.43 16.96
CA SER A 209 -0.41 7.85 16.83
C SER A 209 -0.28 8.12 15.34
N LEU A 210 -1.20 8.90 14.78
CA LEU A 210 -1.26 9.30 13.37
C LEU A 210 -0.11 10.29 13.02
N LYS A 211 1.07 10.10 13.61
CA LYS A 211 2.28 10.75 13.15
C LYS A 211 2.78 9.96 11.95
N ILE A 212 3.26 10.67 10.93
CA ILE A 212 3.84 10.07 9.73
C ILE A 212 4.87 9.01 10.13
N GLY A 213 4.43 7.76 10.03
CA GLY A 213 5.32 6.63 10.15
C GLY A 213 6.25 6.61 8.96
N LEU A 214 7.48 6.12 9.17
CA LEU A 214 8.46 5.91 8.10
C LEU A 214 7.87 5.30 6.81
N PRO A 215 6.97 4.29 6.85
CA PRO A 215 6.39 3.72 5.63
C PRO A 215 5.47 4.67 4.87
N ALA A 216 4.72 5.53 5.57
CA ALA A 216 3.86 6.51 4.93
C ALA A 216 4.69 7.59 4.22
N ALA A 217 5.75 8.09 4.87
CA ALA A 217 6.73 8.99 4.25
C ALA A 217 7.38 8.35 3.01
N TYR A 218 7.75 7.08 3.10
CA TYR A 218 8.32 6.34 1.98
C TYR A 218 7.33 6.23 0.81
N CYS A 219 6.03 5.96 1.06
CA CYS A 219 5.01 5.96 0.00
C CYS A 219 4.87 7.33 -0.68
N VAL A 220 4.89 8.42 0.10
CA VAL A 220 4.84 9.79 -0.44
C VAL A 220 6.05 10.05 -1.35
N TRP A 221 7.24 9.64 -0.92
CA TRP A 221 8.46 9.73 -1.73
C TRP A 221 8.39 8.86 -3.00
N LEU A 222 7.91 7.61 -2.90
CA LEU A 222 7.73 6.71 -4.06
C LEU A 222 6.75 7.30 -5.10
N ALA A 223 5.74 8.04 -4.66
CA ALA A 223 4.81 8.74 -5.54
C ALA A 223 5.40 9.98 -6.24
N SER A 224 6.68 10.29 -6.00
CA SER A 224 7.39 11.40 -6.63
C SER A 224 8.30 10.92 -7.78
N PRO A 225 8.67 11.82 -8.73
CA PRO A 225 9.64 11.50 -9.78
C PRO A 225 11.03 11.11 -9.25
N GLU A 226 11.37 11.46 -8.01
CA GLU A 226 12.68 11.16 -7.43
C GLU A 226 12.92 9.65 -7.25
N ALA A 227 11.86 8.85 -7.19
CA ALA A 227 11.93 7.42 -6.95
C ALA A 227 11.93 6.57 -8.23
N THR A 228 11.77 7.18 -9.42
CA THR A 228 11.54 6.44 -10.69
C THR A 228 12.66 5.44 -11.03
N PHE A 229 13.89 5.65 -10.55
CA PHE A 229 14.99 4.69 -10.71
C PHE A 229 14.72 3.32 -10.03
N LEU A 230 13.77 3.28 -9.09
CA LEU A 230 13.30 2.08 -8.40
C LEU A 230 12.08 1.42 -9.07
N LYS A 231 11.66 1.89 -10.26
CA LYS A 231 10.50 1.34 -10.97
C LYS A 231 10.59 -0.19 -11.04
N ASP A 232 9.47 -0.84 -10.71
CA ASP A 232 9.24 -2.29 -10.70
C ASP A 232 10.12 -3.07 -9.72
N LYS A 233 10.67 -2.39 -8.70
CA LYS A 233 11.51 -3.01 -7.65
C LYS A 233 10.74 -3.24 -6.35
N PHE A 234 11.31 -4.12 -5.54
CA PHE A 234 10.92 -4.37 -4.16
C PHE A 234 11.82 -3.58 -3.21
N MET A 235 11.23 -2.83 -2.28
CA MET A 235 11.94 -2.01 -1.30
C MET A 235 11.47 -2.27 0.12
N TRP A 236 12.36 -2.01 1.08
CA TRP A 236 12.00 -1.95 2.49
C TRP A 236 11.97 -0.47 2.90
N SER A 237 10.94 -0.06 3.62
CA SER A 237 10.73 1.35 4.02
C SER A 237 11.85 1.92 4.90
N ASN A 238 12.69 1.06 5.46
CA ASN A 238 13.82 1.44 6.31
C ASN A 238 15.16 1.49 5.59
N TRP A 239 15.22 1.21 4.29
CA TRP A 239 16.43 1.43 3.51
C TRP A 239 16.71 2.93 3.33
N ASP A 240 17.98 3.31 3.40
CA ASP A 240 18.42 4.66 3.08
C ASP A 240 18.28 4.97 1.57
N VAL A 241 17.47 5.97 1.25
CA VAL A 241 17.17 6.30 -0.15
C VAL A 241 18.34 6.97 -0.87
N ASP A 242 19.26 7.61 -0.16
CA ASP A 242 20.41 8.26 -0.76
C ASP A 242 21.47 7.22 -1.11
N GLU A 243 21.70 6.24 -0.24
CA GLU A 243 22.52 5.05 -0.58
C GLU A 243 21.90 4.23 -1.73
N LEU A 244 20.56 4.15 -1.83
CA LEU A 244 19.90 3.48 -2.95
C LEU A 244 20.15 4.18 -4.29
N ARG A 245 20.24 5.51 -4.33
CA ARG A 245 20.48 6.29 -5.56
C ARG A 245 21.89 6.07 -6.12
N GLU A 246 22.83 5.66 -5.29
CA GLU A 246 24.21 5.40 -5.69
C GLU A 246 24.41 4.01 -6.34
N LYS A 247 23.36 3.20 -6.44
CA LYS A 247 23.39 1.81 -6.94
C LYS A 247 22.71 1.64 -8.28
#